data_AF-A0A1T4RD06-F1
#
_entry.id   AF-A0A1T4RD06-F1
#
_cell.length_a   1.000
_cell.length_b   1.000
_cell.length_c   1.000
_cell.angle_alpha   90.00
_cell.angle_beta   90.00
_cell.angle_gamma   90.00
#
_symmetry.space_group_name_H-M   'P 1'
#
loop_
_entity.id
_entity.type
_entity.pdbx_description
1 polymer ?
#
loop_
_entity_poly.entity_id
_entity_poly.type
_entity_poly.pdbx_seq_one_letter_code
_entity_poly.pdbx_strand_id
1 'polypeptide(L)'
;MKKILTGICLLLSAAIFAQQPAVKDSMPELIRGSFMDDYKIRYVISDTVFTQLPSSKYYILEHNSKEQYLITRNGSGNKTDAGLYTRIDYMQFSGMEPFHWGFCLTVYKAASAEEAAKATPADRQNPRKGCNGFPFSRMKRVDANQ
;
A
#
# COMPACT_ATOMS: atom_id res chain seq x y z
N MET A 1 39.35 3.47 -67.26
CA MET A 1 38.47 4.14 -66.28
C MET A 1 37.20 3.32 -66.10
N LYS A 2 36.57 3.39 -64.92
CA LYS A 2 35.34 2.70 -64.44
C LYS A 2 35.55 1.36 -63.73
N LYS A 3 35.63 1.47 -62.40
CA LYS A 3 35.39 0.43 -61.40
C LYS A 3 33.87 0.20 -61.31
N ILE A 4 33.39 -1.04 -61.37
CA ILE A 4 31.99 -1.38 -61.07
C ILE A 4 31.95 -1.88 -59.63
N LEU A 5 31.14 -1.19 -58.84
CA LEU A 5 30.90 -1.40 -57.42
C LEU A 5 29.48 -1.97 -57.28
N THR A 6 29.34 -3.16 -56.69
CA THR A 6 28.05 -3.71 -56.23
C THR A 6 28.42 -4.69 -55.11
N GLY A 7 28.07 -4.55 -53.83
CA GLY A 7 26.97 -3.84 -53.18
C GLY A 7 26.34 -4.85 -52.21
N ILE A 8 26.98 -5.10 -51.07
CA ILE A 8 26.50 -6.05 -50.04
C ILE A 8 25.42 -5.35 -49.23
N CYS A 9 24.18 -5.83 -49.33
CA CYS A 9 23.05 -5.37 -48.53
C CYS A 9 23.04 -6.12 -47.19
N LEU A 10 23.49 -5.47 -46.12
CA LEU A 10 23.39 -5.96 -44.75
C LEU A 10 21.98 -5.65 -44.21
N LEU A 11 21.15 -6.68 -44.08
CA LEU A 11 19.84 -6.60 -43.42
C LEU A 11 20.04 -6.53 -41.90
N LEU A 12 19.90 -5.34 -41.34
CA LEU A 12 19.80 -5.10 -39.89
C LEU A 12 18.39 -5.48 -39.41
N SER A 13 18.25 -6.66 -38.82
CA SER A 13 17.03 -7.05 -38.11
C SER A 13 16.94 -6.30 -36.78
N ALA A 14 16.13 -5.24 -36.74
CA ALA A 14 15.77 -4.57 -35.50
C ALA A 14 14.82 -5.46 -34.70
N ALA A 15 15.30 -6.04 -33.60
CA ALA A 15 14.46 -6.72 -32.62
C ALA A 15 13.63 -5.68 -31.86
N ILE A 16 12.36 -5.55 -32.21
CA ILE A 16 11.40 -4.73 -31.48
C ILE A 16 11.03 -5.49 -30.20
N PHE A 17 11.67 -5.14 -29.08
CA PHE A 17 11.20 -5.56 -27.77
C PHE A 17 9.90 -4.82 -27.47
N ALA A 18 8.77 -5.51 -27.61
CA ALA A 18 7.50 -5.02 -27.09
C ALA A 18 7.61 -4.93 -25.56
N GLN A 19 7.66 -3.72 -25.02
CA GLN A 19 7.52 -3.50 -23.58
C GLN A 19 6.10 -3.91 -23.18
N GLN A 20 5.97 -5.03 -22.46
CA GLN A 20 4.69 -5.38 -21.86
C GLN A 20 4.28 -4.26 -20.89
N PRO A 21 3.01 -3.81 -20.92
CA PRO A 21 2.54 -2.84 -19.94
C PRO A 21 2.71 -3.45 -18.55
N ALA A 22 3.38 -2.72 -17.66
CA ALA A 22 3.52 -3.13 -16.27
C ALA A 22 2.13 -3.37 -15.68
N VAL A 23 1.83 -4.60 -15.27
CA VAL A 23 0.62 -4.90 -14.50
C VAL A 23 0.71 -4.03 -13.25
N LYS A 24 -0.17 -3.04 -13.15
CA LYS A 24 -0.29 -2.20 -11.96
C LYS A 24 -0.61 -3.16 -10.81
N ASP A 25 0.34 -3.34 -9.88
CA ASP A 25 0.15 -4.21 -8.75
C ASP A 25 -1.14 -3.78 -8.02
N SER A 26 -2.01 -4.74 -7.73
CA SER A 26 -3.29 -4.47 -7.08
C SER A 26 -3.13 -4.57 -5.57
N MET A 27 -3.99 -3.94 -4.79
CA MET A 27 -3.93 -4.07 -3.33
C MET A 27 -4.07 -5.55 -2.94
N PRO A 28 -3.28 -6.09 -1.98
CA PRO A 28 -3.43 -7.48 -1.56
C PRO A 28 -4.86 -7.80 -1.10
N GLU A 29 -5.41 -8.94 -1.52
CA GLU A 29 -6.77 -9.35 -1.18
C GLU A 29 -7.01 -9.41 0.34
N LEU A 30 -5.96 -9.76 1.09
CA LEU A 30 -5.96 -9.82 2.55
C LEU A 30 -6.52 -8.53 3.18
N ILE A 31 -6.12 -7.37 2.66
CA ILE A 31 -6.44 -6.06 3.24
C ILE A 31 -7.49 -5.29 2.45
N ARG A 32 -8.02 -5.83 1.35
CA ARG A 32 -9.07 -5.22 0.54
C ARG A 32 -10.47 -5.63 1.03
N GLY A 33 -11.38 -4.67 1.16
CA GLY A 33 -12.78 -4.88 1.52
C GLY A 33 -13.19 -4.17 2.82
N SER A 34 -14.21 -4.72 3.49
CA SER A 34 -14.77 -4.15 4.72
C SER A 34 -14.29 -4.90 5.96
N PHE A 35 -13.91 -4.14 6.99
CA PHE A 35 -13.34 -4.68 8.22
C PHE A 35 -13.86 -3.96 9.46
N MET A 36 -13.74 -4.63 10.60
CA MET A 36 -13.86 -4.03 11.92
C MET A 36 -12.64 -4.39 12.75
N ASP A 37 -12.10 -3.42 13.48
CA ASP A 37 -11.00 -3.69 14.40
C ASP A 37 -11.49 -4.19 15.78
N ASP A 38 -10.53 -4.52 16.64
CA ASP A 38 -10.76 -4.92 18.02
C ASP A 38 -11.30 -3.80 18.92
N TYR A 39 -11.24 -2.54 18.47
CA TYR A 39 -11.85 -1.37 19.10
C TYR A 39 -13.25 -1.03 18.57
N LYS A 40 -13.81 -1.90 17.71
CA LYS A 40 -15.13 -1.73 17.06
C LYS A 40 -15.20 -0.59 16.04
N ILE A 41 -14.06 -0.09 15.58
CA ILE A 41 -14.00 0.88 14.48
C ILE A 41 -14.15 0.13 13.17
N ARG A 42 -14.92 0.69 12.23
CA ARG A 42 -15.15 0.10 10.91
C ARG A 42 -14.29 0.75 9.83
N TYR A 43 -13.91 -0.07 8.87
CA TYR A 43 -13.03 0.32 7.77
C TYR A 43 -13.53 -0.20 6.44
N VAL A 44 -13.29 0.57 5.38
CA VAL A 44 -13.50 0.15 3.98
C VAL A 44 -12.23 0.48 3.21
N ILE A 45 -11.61 -0.54 2.65
CA ILE A 45 -10.30 -0.45 2.00
C ILE A 45 -10.43 -0.89 0.54
N SER A 46 -10.11 0.00 -0.39
CA SER A 46 -10.03 -0.27 -1.83
C SER A 46 -8.58 -0.16 -2.32
N ASP A 47 -8.38 -0.26 -3.64
CA ASP A 47 -7.05 -0.04 -4.24
C ASP A 47 -6.56 1.41 -4.11
N THR A 48 -7.44 2.36 -3.79
CA THR A 48 -7.12 3.79 -3.82
C THR A 48 -7.40 4.53 -2.51
N VAL A 49 -8.24 3.99 -1.62
CA VAL A 49 -8.56 4.63 -0.35
C VAL A 49 -8.66 3.62 0.78
N PHE A 50 -7.97 3.90 1.89
CA PHE A 50 -8.21 3.29 3.19
C PHE A 50 -9.13 4.24 3.98
N THR A 51 -10.38 3.84 4.21
CA THR A 51 -11.37 4.66 4.91
C THR A 51 -11.57 4.12 6.31
N GLN A 52 -11.39 4.99 7.31
CA GLN A 52 -11.82 4.75 8.69
C GLN A 52 -13.14 5.50 8.92
N LEU A 53 -14.20 4.76 9.19
CA LEU A 53 -15.54 5.34 9.32
C LEU A 53 -15.68 6.16 10.63
N PRO A 54 -16.48 7.25 10.61
CA PRO A 54 -17.36 7.66 9.52
C PRO A 54 -16.72 8.52 8.42
N SER A 55 -15.57 9.18 8.66
CA SER A 55 -15.12 10.27 7.79
C SER A 55 -13.62 10.30 7.45
N SER A 56 -12.78 9.60 8.19
CA SER A 56 -11.33 9.62 7.97
C SER A 56 -10.97 8.84 6.70
N LYS A 57 -10.22 9.48 5.81
CA LYS A 57 -9.81 8.89 4.52
C LYS A 57 -8.31 9.06 4.34
N TYR A 58 -7.66 7.98 3.94
CA TYR A 58 -6.24 7.94 3.60
C TYR A 58 -6.15 7.54 2.13
N TYR A 59 -5.84 8.50 1.26
CA TYR A 59 -5.73 8.27 -0.19
C TYR A 59 -4.41 7.59 -0.49
N ILE A 60 -4.45 6.37 -1.01
CA ILE A 60 -3.27 5.54 -1.25
C ILE A 60 -2.50 6.09 -2.45
N LEU A 61 -1.23 6.44 -2.20
CA LEU A 61 -0.29 6.92 -3.20
C LEU A 61 0.63 5.79 -3.67
N GLU A 62 1.02 4.92 -2.73
CA GLU A 62 1.91 3.79 -2.95
C GLU A 62 1.48 2.63 -2.05
N HIS A 63 1.68 1.40 -2.53
CA HIS A 63 1.64 0.21 -1.72
C HIS A 63 2.89 -0.63 -2.02
N ASN A 64 3.44 -1.25 -0.99
CA ASN A 64 4.56 -2.17 -1.12
C ASN A 64 4.17 -3.51 -0.51
N SER A 65 3.77 -4.46 -1.35
CA SER A 65 3.28 -5.76 -0.92
C SER A 65 4.36 -6.62 -0.25
N LYS A 66 5.63 -6.42 -0.64
CA LYS A 66 6.79 -7.15 -0.10
C LYS A 66 7.14 -6.69 1.32
N GLU A 67 7.22 -5.39 1.52
CA GLU A 67 7.54 -4.77 2.82
C GLU A 67 6.29 -4.53 3.68
N GLN A 68 5.10 -4.76 3.12
CA GLN A 68 3.79 -4.70 3.76
C GLN A 68 3.43 -3.32 4.33
N TYR A 69 3.52 -2.28 3.51
CA TYR A 69 3.06 -0.94 3.89
C TYR A 69 2.32 -0.21 2.77
N LEU A 70 1.58 0.83 3.18
CA LEU A 70 0.96 1.83 2.31
C LEU A 70 1.53 3.21 2.63
N ILE A 71 1.74 4.03 1.61
CA ILE A 71 1.94 5.48 1.75
C ILE A 71 0.68 6.17 1.29
N THR A 72 0.15 7.04 2.13
CA THR A 72 -1.15 7.68 1.92
C THR A 72 -1.09 9.18 2.16
N ARG A 73 -2.03 9.92 1.55
CA ARG A 73 -2.31 11.31 1.87
C ARG A 73 -3.61 11.43 2.64
N ASN A 74 -3.59 12.14 3.76
CA ASN A 74 -4.73 12.31 4.65
C ASN A 74 -5.75 13.26 4.00
N GLY A 75 -6.99 12.80 3.86
CA GLY A 75 -8.10 13.63 3.39
C GLY A 75 -8.56 14.67 4.43
N SER A 76 -9.43 15.58 4.01
CA SER A 76 -9.98 16.66 4.86
C SER A 76 -10.81 16.17 6.05
N GLY A 77 -11.30 14.93 6.00
CA GLY A 77 -12.02 14.30 7.12
C GLY A 77 -11.14 13.94 8.33
N ASN A 78 -9.81 13.96 8.18
CA ASN A 78 -8.87 13.75 9.29
C ASN A 78 -8.55 15.10 9.94
N LYS A 79 -9.24 15.42 11.03
CA LYS A 79 -9.32 16.80 11.58
C LYS A 79 -7.98 17.41 12.00
N THR A 80 -7.03 16.60 12.42
CA THR A 80 -5.77 17.05 13.03
C THR A 80 -4.57 17.02 12.10
N ASP A 81 -4.66 16.30 10.99
CA ASP A 81 -3.55 15.96 10.10
C ASP A 81 -3.97 15.93 8.63
N ALA A 82 -5.06 16.64 8.27
CA ALA A 82 -5.51 16.80 6.90
C ALA A 82 -4.39 17.33 5.99
N GLY A 83 -4.25 16.73 4.81
CA GLY A 83 -3.24 17.10 3.82
C GLY A 83 -1.84 16.55 4.08
N LEU A 84 -1.56 16.04 5.29
CA LEU A 84 -0.30 15.37 5.65
C LEU A 84 -0.27 13.92 5.15
N TYR A 85 0.85 13.25 5.42
CA TYR A 85 1.12 11.91 4.91
C TYR A 85 1.21 10.88 6.03
N THR A 86 0.66 9.70 5.76
CA THR A 86 0.59 8.59 6.69
C THR A 86 1.21 7.35 6.06
N ARG A 87 2.10 6.69 6.80
CA ARG A 87 2.58 5.34 6.51
C ARG A 87 1.77 4.34 7.33
N ILE A 88 1.17 3.37 6.65
CA ILE A 88 0.37 2.31 7.26
C ILE A 88 1.09 0.98 7.04
N ASP A 89 1.71 0.43 8.07
CA ASP A 89 2.29 -0.92 8.00
C ASP A 89 1.23 -1.96 8.39
N TYR A 90 1.22 -3.11 7.73
CA TYR A 90 0.29 -4.19 8.01
C TYR A 90 1.00 -5.53 8.13
N MET A 91 0.35 -6.48 8.80
CA MET A 91 0.83 -7.86 8.88
C MET A 91 -0.32 -8.85 9.00
N GLN A 92 -0.08 -10.08 8.57
CA GLN A 92 -0.99 -11.20 8.80
C GLN A 92 -0.74 -11.79 10.19
N PHE A 93 -1.81 -12.26 10.83
CA PHE A 93 -1.75 -13.05 12.05
C PHE A 93 -2.06 -14.52 11.76
N SER A 94 -1.52 -15.40 12.59
CA SER A 94 -1.85 -16.83 12.59
C SER A 94 -2.45 -17.21 13.95
N GLY A 95 -3.52 -18.00 13.94
CA GLY A 95 -4.18 -18.47 15.17
C GLY A 95 -4.88 -17.39 16.00
N MET A 96 -5.25 -16.26 15.38
CA MET A 96 -5.88 -15.12 16.07
C MET A 96 -7.33 -14.85 15.63
N GLU A 97 -8.04 -15.91 15.24
CA GLU A 97 -9.44 -15.83 14.79
C GLU A 97 -10.35 -15.03 15.76
N PRO A 98 -11.26 -14.17 15.25
CA PRO A 98 -11.55 -13.88 13.82
C PRO A 98 -10.63 -12.80 13.20
N PHE A 99 -9.57 -12.39 13.90
CA PHE A 99 -8.67 -11.33 13.48
C PHE A 99 -7.46 -11.89 12.71
N HIS A 100 -7.56 -11.94 11.38
CA HIS A 100 -6.54 -12.57 10.54
C HIS A 100 -5.36 -11.65 10.18
N TRP A 101 -5.48 -10.35 10.40
CA TRP A 101 -4.43 -9.39 10.08
C TRP A 101 -4.54 -8.15 10.97
N GLY A 102 -3.58 -7.24 10.90
CA GLY A 102 -3.66 -5.97 11.59
C GLY A 102 -2.81 -4.88 10.95
N PHE A 103 -3.05 -3.64 11.36
CA PHE A 103 -2.31 -2.48 10.87
C PHE A 103 -1.77 -1.59 11.99
N CYS A 104 -0.77 -0.79 11.63
CA CYS A 104 -0.19 0.27 12.42
C CYS A 104 -0.12 1.55 11.60
N LEU A 105 -0.59 2.67 12.16
CA LEU A 105 -0.25 4.00 11.64
C LEU A 105 1.15 4.36 12.15
N THR A 106 2.17 3.81 11.50
CA THR A 106 3.58 3.94 11.88
C THR A 106 4.01 5.40 11.98
N VAL A 107 3.54 6.21 11.02
CA VAL A 107 3.56 7.68 11.08
C VAL A 107 2.25 8.19 10.52
N TYR A 108 1.66 9.22 11.12
CA TYR A 108 0.32 9.74 10.74
C TYR A 108 0.30 11.22 10.32
N LYS A 109 1.44 11.90 10.40
CA LYS A 109 1.55 13.35 10.17
C LYS A 109 2.90 13.77 9.57
N ALA A 110 3.44 12.97 8.66
CA ALA A 110 4.66 13.34 7.94
C ALA A 110 4.38 14.52 7.00
N ALA A 111 5.38 15.38 6.79
CA ALA A 111 5.26 16.55 5.91
C ALA A 111 5.29 16.18 4.41
N SER A 112 5.77 14.98 4.08
CA SER A 112 5.84 14.48 2.70
C SER A 112 5.65 12.95 2.62
N ALA A 113 5.31 12.45 1.43
CA ALA A 113 5.26 11.01 1.15
C ALA A 113 6.63 10.34 1.33
N GLU A 114 7.71 11.04 0.95
CA GLU A 114 9.09 10.55 1.11
C GLU A 114 9.47 10.40 2.58
N GLU A 115 9.12 11.37 3.42
CA GLU A 115 9.34 11.29 4.87
C GLU A 115 8.54 10.12 5.47
N ALA A 116 7.28 9.95 5.08
CA ALA A 116 6.46 8.82 5.51
C ALA A 116 7.10 7.48 5.12
N ALA A 117 7.62 7.36 3.89
CA ALA A 117 8.27 6.14 3.41
C ALA A 117 9.56 5.81 4.17
N LYS A 118 10.33 6.82 4.60
CA LYS A 118 11.58 6.64 5.36
C LYS A 118 11.38 6.34 6.85
N ALA A 119 10.16 6.44 7.37
CA ALA A 119 9.89 6.13 8.77
C ALA A 119 10.31 4.70 9.13
N THR A 120 10.82 4.51 10.35
CA THR A 120 11.15 3.17 10.87
C THR A 120 9.89 2.29 10.82
N PRO A 121 9.93 1.14 10.13
CA PRO A 121 8.78 0.25 10.03
C PRO A 121 8.28 -0.22 11.39
N ALA A 122 6.98 -0.55 11.48
CA ALA A 122 6.43 -1.18 12.68
C ALA A 122 7.10 -2.54 12.96
N ASP A 123 7.30 -2.86 14.24
CA ASP A 123 7.92 -4.12 14.66
C ASP A 123 6.90 -5.27 14.58
N ARG A 124 6.90 -5.95 13.42
CA ARG A 124 6.04 -7.10 13.12
C ARG A 124 6.40 -8.36 13.92
N GLN A 125 7.57 -8.42 14.58
CA GLN A 125 7.92 -9.55 15.44
C GLN A 125 7.28 -9.44 16.83
N ASN A 126 6.88 -8.23 17.24
CA ASN A 126 6.24 -7.97 18.52
C ASN A 126 4.86 -7.29 18.36
N PRO A 127 3.86 -7.92 17.72
CA PRO A 127 2.60 -7.26 17.32
C PRO A 127 1.76 -6.68 18.47
N ARG A 128 2.06 -7.02 19.73
CA ARG A 128 1.43 -6.41 20.92
C ARG A 128 2.01 -5.05 21.33
N LYS A 129 3.20 -4.70 20.83
CA LYS A 129 3.92 -3.46 21.15
C LYS A 129 4.57 -2.80 19.93
N GLY A 130 4.55 -3.45 18.77
CA GLY A 130 5.33 -3.06 17.61
C GLY A 130 4.81 -1.85 16.85
N CYS A 131 3.63 -1.35 17.22
CA CYS A 131 3.12 -0.09 16.70
C CYS A 131 3.46 1.06 17.65
N ASN A 132 4.71 1.53 17.62
CA ASN A 132 5.18 2.63 18.49
C ASN A 132 4.91 2.42 19.99
N GLY A 133 5.07 1.17 20.48
CA GLY A 133 4.79 0.77 21.86
C GLY A 133 3.37 0.22 22.10
N PHE A 134 2.50 0.30 21.09
CA PHE A 134 1.11 -0.17 21.14
C PHE A 134 0.90 -1.44 20.30
N PRO A 135 -0.19 -2.20 20.54
CA PRO A 135 -0.57 -3.30 19.67
C PRO A 135 -0.96 -2.79 18.28
N PHE A 136 -0.78 -3.62 17.27
CA PHE A 136 -1.44 -3.43 15.97
C PHE A 136 -2.97 -3.46 16.17
N SER A 137 -3.69 -2.62 15.42
CA SER A 137 -5.15 -2.71 15.36
C SER A 137 -5.51 -4.00 14.64
N ARG A 138 -6.25 -4.89 15.30
CA ARG A 138 -6.50 -6.25 14.82
C ARG A 138 -7.77 -6.27 14.00
N MET A 139 -7.69 -6.74 12.78
CA MET A 139 -8.71 -6.59 11.75
C MET A 139 -9.40 -7.92 11.47
N LYS A 140 -10.72 -7.90 11.57
CA LYS A 140 -11.58 -8.99 11.08
C LYS A 140 -12.43 -8.49 9.92
N ARG A 141 -12.66 -9.35 8.93
CA ARG A 141 -13.56 -9.05 7.82
C ARG A 141 -14.99 -8.93 8.32
N VAL A 142 -15.76 -8.02 7.76
CA VAL A 142 -17.21 -7.87 7.99
C VAL A 142 -17.92 -7.71 6.65
N ASP A 143 -19.22 -8.02 6.63
CA ASP A 143 -20.03 -7.78 5.44
C ASP A 143 -20.16 -6.28 5.18
N ALA A 144 -20.21 -5.88 3.90
CA ALA A 144 -20.29 -4.47 3.52
C ALA A 144 -21.59 -3.76 3.96
N ASN A 145 -22.56 -4.51 4.49
CA ASN A 145 -23.91 -4.03 4.84
C ASN A 145 -24.17 -3.95 6.37
N GLN A 146 -23.13 -3.97 7.23
CA GLN A 146 -23.25 -3.93 8.70
C GLN A 146 -22.67 -2.68 9.38
#